data_AF-A0A9E3N8I8-F1
#
_entry.id   AF-A0A9E3N8I8-F1
#
_cell.length_a   1.000
_cell.length_b   1.000
_cell.length_c   1.000
_cell.angle_alpha   90.00
_cell.angle_beta   90.00
_cell.angle_gamma   90.00
#
_symmetry.space_group_name_H-M   'P 1'
#
loop_
_entity.id
_entity.type
_entity.pdbx_description
1 polymer ?
#
loop_
_entity_poly.entity_id
_entity_poly.type
_entity_poly.pdbx_seq_one_letter_code
_entity_poly.pdbx_strand_id
1 'polypeptide(L)'
;MLAVATDPRVTLKGTLAAESLDLSPYVSTFEVLRSNDRDWSRGPVAIDNLSNFDLDLRLSAAKVSIVSARLGRTGVAINLRDGRLTLAIGEAQAYGGLLKGAFILSRAETGADVKTQLQFTDVELESCLGELFGIHKIEGKGNLSLSIEAAGDSVLALTRTLSGTADLVARQGAIAGFNVEQLLKRLEQRPLSIAGDFRRGRTPFDRLTATAKITQGTARVEEMRLEGGALRLVLGGSTSIPARDLDLRGTASLISASAG
;
A
#
# COMPACT_ATOMS: atom_id res chain seq x y z
N MET A 1 24.06 36.40 34.52
CA MET A 1 24.36 35.27 33.60
C MET A 1 23.21 35.22 32.60
N LEU A 2 23.40 35.80 31.42
CA LEU A 2 22.37 35.88 30.37
C LEU A 2 22.47 34.62 29.52
N ALA A 3 21.46 33.75 29.55
CA ALA A 3 21.34 32.66 28.60
C ALA A 3 20.57 33.17 27.38
N VAL A 4 21.29 33.42 26.30
CA VAL A 4 20.70 33.68 24.99
C VAL A 4 20.56 32.32 24.30
N ALA A 5 19.34 31.78 24.28
CA ALA A 5 18.96 30.72 23.36
C ALA A 5 18.27 31.38 22.17
N THR A 6 19.04 31.79 21.17
CA THR A 6 18.52 32.25 19.88
C THR A 6 18.83 31.21 18.83
N ASP A 7 17.89 30.31 18.62
CA ASP A 7 17.60 29.92 17.25
C ASP A 7 16.09 30.15 17.06
N PRO A 8 15.66 31.18 16.30
CA PRO A 8 14.24 31.42 16.09
C PRO A 8 13.69 30.26 15.26
N ARG A 9 12.98 29.32 15.91
CA ARG A 9 12.21 28.29 15.21
C ARG A 9 11.31 28.96 14.18
N VAL A 10 11.65 28.77 12.91
CA VAL A 10 10.91 29.39 11.80
C VAL A 10 9.56 28.70 11.73
N THR A 11 8.49 29.44 12.02
CA THR A 11 7.12 28.94 11.89
C THR A 11 6.54 29.40 10.56
N LEU A 12 6.25 28.46 9.66
CA LEU A 12 5.57 28.74 8.39
C LEU A 12 4.11 28.30 8.50
N LYS A 13 3.17 29.23 8.27
CA LYS A 13 1.74 28.93 8.23
C LYS A 13 1.14 29.39 6.91
N GLY A 14 0.29 28.58 6.30
CA GLY A 14 -0.33 28.95 5.03
C GLY A 14 -1.44 28.04 4.56
N THR A 15 -2.26 28.57 3.65
CA THR A 15 -3.17 27.78 2.83
C THR A 15 -2.78 27.97 1.37
N LEU A 16 -2.54 26.87 0.65
CA LEU A 16 -2.23 26.88 -0.78
C LEU A 16 -3.37 26.21 -1.54
N ALA A 17 -3.88 26.91 -2.55
CA ALA A 17 -4.81 26.36 -3.52
C ALA A 17 -4.16 26.39 -4.90
N ALA A 18 -4.16 25.25 -5.59
CA ALA A 18 -3.61 25.13 -6.94
C ALA A 18 -4.55 24.35 -7.84
N GLU A 19 -4.50 24.59 -9.14
CA GLU A 19 -5.21 23.74 -10.09
C GLU A 19 -4.48 22.40 -10.27
N SER A 20 -3.17 22.45 -10.45
CA SER A 20 -2.31 21.28 -10.60
C SER A 20 -1.07 21.45 -9.74
N LEU A 21 -0.65 20.38 -9.08
CA LEU A 21 0.57 20.32 -8.29
C LEU A 21 1.37 19.07 -8.65
N ASP A 22 2.60 19.26 -9.13
CA ASP A 22 3.54 18.17 -9.34
C ASP A 22 4.52 18.11 -8.17
N LEU A 23 4.42 17.04 -7.38
CA LEU A 23 5.30 16.80 -6.24
C LEU A 23 6.43 15.81 -6.57
N SER A 24 6.43 15.23 -7.77
CA SER A 24 7.44 14.26 -8.20
C SER A 24 8.88 14.74 -8.00
N PRO A 25 9.25 16.00 -8.34
CA PRO A 25 10.61 16.51 -8.15
C PRO A 25 11.08 16.54 -6.68
N TYR A 26 10.14 16.66 -5.74
CA TYR A 26 10.43 16.71 -4.31
C TYR A 26 10.48 15.32 -3.66
N VAL A 27 9.86 14.34 -4.31
CA VAL A 27 9.95 12.92 -3.92
C VAL A 27 11.15 12.24 -4.59
N SER A 28 11.66 12.75 -5.71
CA SER A 28 12.86 12.22 -6.38
C SER A 28 14.17 12.41 -5.58
N THR A 29 14.22 13.31 -4.59
CA THR A 29 15.34 13.30 -3.62
C THR A 29 15.32 12.04 -2.74
N PHE A 30 14.15 11.42 -2.56
CA PHE A 30 14.00 10.07 -2.00
C PHE A 30 14.17 8.97 -3.06
N GLU A 31 14.34 9.26 -4.36
CA GLU A 31 14.68 8.25 -5.38
C GLU A 31 16.16 7.81 -5.35
N VAL A 32 16.97 8.35 -4.43
CA VAL A 32 18.18 7.65 -3.93
C VAL A 32 17.81 6.28 -3.30
N LEU A 33 16.51 6.01 -3.06
CA LEU A 33 15.95 4.71 -2.67
C LEU A 33 15.58 3.80 -3.85
N ARG A 34 15.76 4.27 -5.10
CA ARG A 34 15.51 3.57 -6.35
C ARG A 34 16.72 3.58 -7.30
N SER A 35 17.92 3.88 -6.80
CA SER A 35 19.14 3.60 -7.55
C SER A 35 19.12 2.13 -8.00
N ASN A 36 19.51 1.88 -9.25
CA ASN A 36 19.50 0.61 -10.00
C ASN A 36 20.10 -0.65 -9.32
N ASP A 37 20.43 -0.62 -8.04
CA ASP A 37 20.75 -1.77 -7.23
C ASP A 37 19.47 -2.36 -6.62
N ARG A 38 19.37 -3.69 -6.62
CA ARG A 38 18.21 -4.45 -6.12
C ARG A 38 17.98 -4.36 -4.61
N ASP A 39 18.60 -3.40 -3.91
CA ASP A 39 18.73 -3.34 -2.46
C ASP A 39 18.04 -2.11 -1.83
N TRP A 40 17.47 -2.29 -0.64
CA TRP A 40 16.99 -1.18 0.20
C TRP A 40 18.15 -0.31 0.67
N SER A 41 17.98 1.02 0.63
CA SER A 41 19.02 1.93 1.11
C SER A 41 19.37 1.69 2.57
N ARG A 42 20.66 1.56 2.83
CA ARG A 42 21.28 1.45 4.15
C ARG A 42 21.75 2.82 4.68
N GLY A 43 21.61 3.88 3.88
CA GLY A 43 21.97 5.23 4.28
C GLY A 43 21.05 5.77 5.38
N PRO A 44 21.53 6.69 6.22
CA PRO A 44 20.75 7.23 7.32
C PRO A 44 19.53 8.02 6.81
N VAL A 45 18.38 7.83 7.43
CA VAL A 45 17.19 8.66 7.23
C VAL A 45 17.44 9.99 7.94
N ALA A 46 17.88 11.00 7.19
CA ALA A 46 18.22 12.31 7.73
C ALA A 46 16.96 13.10 8.16
N ILE A 47 16.57 12.96 9.43
CA ILE A 47 15.46 13.70 10.05
C ILE A 47 15.92 14.78 11.02
N ASP A 48 17.23 14.97 11.19
CA ASP A 48 17.80 15.88 12.18
C ASP A 48 17.39 17.35 11.96
N ASN A 49 17.09 17.74 10.72
CA ASN A 49 16.65 19.10 10.38
C ASN A 49 15.16 19.36 10.64
N LEU A 50 14.35 18.32 10.92
CA LEU A 50 12.90 18.48 11.15
C LEU A 50 12.58 19.25 12.44
N SER A 51 13.54 19.39 13.36
CA SER A 51 13.33 20.10 14.64
C SER A 51 13.58 21.61 14.55
N ASN A 52 14.12 22.08 13.43
CA ASN A 52 14.58 23.47 13.27
C ASN A 52 13.51 24.40 12.70
N PHE A 53 12.40 23.85 12.21
CA PHE A 53 11.29 24.61 11.65
C PHE A 53 9.94 23.98 12.00
N ASP A 54 8.94 24.83 12.21
CA ASP A 54 7.55 24.44 12.39
C ASP A 54 6.77 24.79 11.12
N LEU A 55 5.89 23.88 10.69
CA LEU A 55 5.07 24.02 9.48
C LEU A 55 3.60 23.77 9.81
N ASP A 56 2.72 24.63 9.35
CA ASP A 56 1.27 24.41 9.36
C ASP A 56 0.70 24.84 8.00
N LEU A 57 0.63 23.87 7.08
CA LEU A 57 0.22 24.10 5.71
C LEU A 57 -1.06 23.33 5.40
N ARG A 58 -2.05 24.02 4.84
CA ARG A 58 -3.20 23.37 4.21
C ARG A 58 -3.07 23.49 2.70
N LEU A 59 -3.04 22.37 2.02
CA LEU A 59 -2.93 22.29 0.58
C LEU A 59 -4.25 21.77 0.00
N SER A 60 -4.73 22.40 -1.06
CA SER A 60 -5.84 21.90 -1.86
C SER A 60 -5.49 22.02 -3.34
N ALA A 61 -5.59 20.91 -4.06
CA ALA A 61 -5.32 20.89 -5.50
C ALA A 61 -6.38 20.09 -6.25
N ALA A 62 -6.74 20.53 -7.47
CA ALA A 62 -7.66 19.78 -8.31
C ALA A 62 -6.98 18.54 -8.93
N LYS A 63 -5.65 18.59 -9.11
CA LYS A 63 -4.83 17.46 -9.55
C LYS A 63 -3.50 17.46 -8.80
N VAL A 64 -3.06 16.30 -8.35
CA VAL A 64 -1.73 16.10 -7.75
C VAL A 64 -1.04 14.93 -8.43
N SER A 65 0.19 15.14 -8.88
CA SER A 65 1.05 14.09 -9.44
C SER A 65 2.20 13.81 -8.49
N ILE A 66 2.42 12.53 -8.16
CA ILE A 66 3.53 12.08 -7.31
C ILE A 66 4.15 10.82 -7.93
N VAL A 67 5.27 11.00 -8.64
CA VAL A 67 5.95 9.90 -9.36
C VAL A 67 4.96 9.26 -10.35
N SER A 68 4.51 8.02 -10.12
CA SER A 68 3.52 7.33 -10.95
C SER A 68 2.08 7.61 -10.50
N ALA A 69 1.87 8.01 -9.25
CA ALA A 69 0.54 8.19 -8.69
C ALA A 69 -0.08 9.50 -9.18
N ARG A 70 -1.32 9.41 -9.68
CA ARG A 70 -2.12 10.54 -10.10
C ARG A 70 -3.37 10.64 -9.24
N LEU A 71 -3.47 11.74 -8.50
CA LEU A 71 -4.60 12.05 -7.66
C LEU A 71 -5.41 13.18 -8.32
N GLY A 72 -6.73 13.07 -8.28
CA GLY A 72 -7.64 14.15 -8.63
C GLY A 72 -7.76 15.16 -7.50
N ARG A 73 -8.99 15.62 -7.24
CA ARG A 73 -9.23 16.62 -6.19
C ARG A 73 -8.72 16.09 -4.85
N THR A 74 -7.78 16.80 -4.26
CA THR A 74 -7.00 16.36 -3.10
C THR A 74 -6.86 17.49 -2.10
N GLY A 75 -7.22 17.21 -0.84
CA GLY A 75 -6.97 18.09 0.29
C GLY A 75 -6.01 17.46 1.28
N VAL A 76 -4.89 18.13 1.56
CA VAL A 76 -3.85 17.67 2.49
C VAL A 76 -3.59 18.73 3.56
N ALA A 77 -3.54 18.32 4.82
CA ALA A 77 -2.99 19.13 5.89
C ALA A 77 -1.60 18.60 6.25
N ILE A 78 -0.62 19.49 6.34
CA ILE A 78 0.76 19.19 6.69
C ILE A 78 1.09 19.97 7.95
N ASN A 79 1.47 19.27 9.01
CA ASN A 79 1.89 19.85 10.26
C ASN A 79 3.27 19.31 10.62
N LEU A 80 4.25 20.17 10.80
CA LEU A 80 5.52 19.84 11.43
C LEU A 80 5.61 20.66 12.71
N ARG A 81 5.76 19.96 13.83
CA ARG A 81 5.99 20.60 15.12
C ARG A 81 6.92 19.74 15.95
N ASP A 82 7.94 20.35 16.54
CA ASP A 82 8.87 19.66 17.45
C ASP A 82 9.50 18.39 16.82
N GLY A 83 9.85 18.43 15.53
CA GLY A 83 10.42 17.28 14.82
C GLY A 83 9.44 16.15 14.51
N ARG A 84 8.13 16.36 14.71
CA ARG A 84 7.05 15.44 14.31
C ARG A 84 6.30 16.00 13.12
N LEU A 85 6.50 15.38 11.96
CA LEU A 85 5.75 15.62 10.74
C LEU A 85 4.46 14.78 10.74
N THR A 86 3.33 15.41 10.48
CA THR A 86 2.02 14.80 10.29
C THR A 86 1.43 15.29 8.98
N LEU A 87 1.14 14.37 8.08
CA LEU A 87 0.42 14.60 6.83
C LEU A 87 -0.94 13.93 6.96
N ALA A 88 -2.02 14.67 6.74
CA ALA A 88 -3.38 14.15 6.77
C ALA A 88 -4.07 14.44 5.44
N ILE A 89 -4.44 13.38 4.73
CA ILE A 89 -5.23 13.42 3.51
C ILE A 89 -6.69 13.32 3.92
N GLY A 90 -7.42 14.45 3.87
CA GLY A 90 -8.83 14.48 4.25
C GLY A 90 -9.69 13.70 3.26
N GLU A 91 -9.49 13.98 1.98
CA GLU A 91 -10.07 13.25 0.85
C GLU A 91 -9.24 13.53 -0.40
N ALA A 92 -8.92 12.48 -1.14
CA ALA A 92 -8.28 12.55 -2.45
C ALA A 92 -9.02 11.63 -3.42
N GLN A 93 -9.28 12.09 -4.64
CA GLN A 93 -9.76 11.19 -5.70
C GLN A 93 -8.57 10.40 -6.25
N ALA A 94 -8.65 9.08 -6.24
CA ALA A 94 -7.57 8.21 -6.69
C ALA A 94 -8.14 6.91 -7.23
N TYR A 95 -7.56 6.38 -8.32
CA TYR A 95 -7.89 5.05 -8.84
C TYR A 95 -9.39 4.83 -9.08
N GLY A 96 -10.10 5.82 -9.62
CA GLY A 96 -11.54 5.75 -9.86
C GLY A 96 -12.43 5.80 -8.58
N GLY A 97 -11.82 5.97 -7.40
CA GLY A 97 -12.51 6.06 -6.11
C GLY A 97 -11.93 7.15 -5.20
N LEU A 98 -11.99 6.92 -3.88
CA LEU A 98 -11.55 7.87 -2.85
C LEU A 98 -10.42 7.29 -2.00
N LEU A 99 -9.45 8.14 -1.66
CA LEU A 99 -8.34 7.89 -0.76
C LEU A 99 -8.42 8.85 0.43
N LYS A 100 -8.29 8.31 1.64
CA LYS A 100 -8.06 9.05 2.89
C LYS A 100 -6.87 8.46 3.60
N GLY A 101 -6.17 9.25 4.40
CA GLY A 101 -5.07 8.70 5.17
C GLY A 101 -4.32 9.70 6.02
N ALA A 102 -3.42 9.15 6.82
CA ALA A 102 -2.48 9.90 7.61
C ALA A 102 -1.09 9.27 7.49
N PHE A 103 -0.07 10.10 7.44
CA PHE A 103 1.33 9.70 7.51
C PHE A 103 1.99 10.55 8.60
N ILE A 104 2.72 9.89 9.49
CA ILE A 104 3.41 10.51 10.61
C ILE A 104 4.86 10.07 10.53
N LEU A 105 5.77 11.03 10.64
CA LEU A 105 7.20 10.81 10.75
C LEU A 105 7.70 11.58 11.97
N SER A 106 8.31 10.89 12.91
CA SER A 106 8.92 11.46 14.11
C SER A 106 10.29 10.86 14.36
N ARG A 107 11.04 11.49 15.27
CA ARG A 107 12.30 10.93 15.76
C ARG A 107 12.04 9.81 16.77
N ALA A 108 12.74 8.69 16.61
CA ALA A 108 12.83 7.59 17.56
C ALA A 108 14.20 7.61 18.27
N GLU A 109 14.37 6.74 19.28
CA GLU A 109 15.68 6.53 19.91
C GLU A 109 16.74 6.06 18.89
N THR A 110 16.33 5.27 17.91
CA THR A 110 17.20 4.68 16.86
C THR A 110 16.76 5.11 15.46
N GLY A 111 16.73 6.41 15.19
CA GLY A 111 16.44 6.97 13.87
C GLY A 111 15.03 7.54 13.75
N ALA A 112 14.29 7.10 12.73
CA ALA A 112 12.94 7.56 12.44
C ALA A 112 11.88 6.59 12.96
N ASP A 113 10.77 7.11 13.47
CA ASP A 113 9.49 6.41 13.69
C ASP A 113 8.51 6.87 12.61
N VAL A 114 7.93 5.91 11.90
CA VAL A 114 7.00 6.14 10.80
C VAL A 114 5.70 5.42 11.11
N LYS A 115 4.57 6.12 10.99
CA LYS A 115 3.23 5.54 11.07
C LYS A 115 2.40 5.98 9.89
N THR A 116 1.75 5.05 9.23
CA THR A 116 0.93 5.32 8.05
C THR A 116 -0.39 4.59 8.16
N GLN A 117 -1.47 5.30 7.92
CA GLN A 117 -2.81 4.74 7.80
C GLN A 117 -3.43 5.22 6.50
N LEU A 118 -3.84 4.30 5.62
CA LEU A 118 -4.49 4.60 4.35
C LEU A 118 -5.81 3.84 4.25
N GLN A 119 -6.80 4.50 3.65
CA GLN A 119 -8.10 3.92 3.35
C GLN A 119 -8.50 4.30 1.93
N PHE A 120 -8.72 3.30 1.10
CA PHE A 120 -9.22 3.42 -0.26
C PHE A 120 -10.66 2.89 -0.29
N THR A 121 -11.55 3.65 -0.91
CA THR A 121 -12.98 3.33 -1.00
C THR A 121 -13.42 3.34 -2.46
N ASP A 122 -14.06 2.26 -2.88
CA ASP A 122 -14.60 2.07 -4.23
C ASP A 122 -13.58 2.29 -5.37
N VAL A 123 -12.34 1.85 -5.15
CA VAL A 123 -11.25 2.01 -6.12
C VAL A 123 -11.21 0.86 -7.12
N GLU A 124 -10.75 1.16 -8.32
CA GLU A 124 -10.39 0.18 -9.35
C GLU A 124 -9.13 -0.58 -8.90
N LEU A 125 -9.31 -1.86 -8.58
CA LEU A 125 -8.28 -2.65 -7.91
C LEU A 125 -7.06 -2.92 -8.79
N GLU A 126 -7.26 -3.10 -10.09
CA GLU A 126 -6.16 -3.39 -11.01
C GLU A 126 -5.19 -2.21 -11.09
N SER A 127 -5.72 -0.99 -11.20
CA SER A 127 -4.92 0.23 -11.23
C SER A 127 -4.31 0.52 -9.85
N CYS A 128 -5.12 0.45 -8.79
CA CYS A 128 -4.67 0.73 -7.42
C CYS A 128 -3.57 -0.24 -6.96
N LEU A 129 -3.82 -1.56 -7.03
CA LEU A 129 -2.86 -2.57 -6.59
C LEU A 129 -1.67 -2.69 -7.55
N GLY A 130 -1.89 -2.40 -8.84
CA GLY A 130 -0.85 -2.33 -9.85
C GLY A 130 0.18 -1.25 -9.55
N GLU A 131 -0.27 -0.01 -9.29
CA GLU A 131 0.64 1.09 -9.00
C GLU A 131 1.28 1.00 -7.60
N LEU A 132 0.53 0.55 -6.60
CA LEU A 132 1.04 0.51 -5.22
C LEU A 132 1.93 -0.71 -4.93
N PHE A 133 1.58 -1.87 -5.51
CA PHE A 133 2.20 -3.15 -5.17
C PHE A 133 2.67 -3.96 -6.39
N GLY A 134 2.48 -3.48 -7.62
CA GLY A 134 2.81 -4.22 -8.83
C GLY A 134 1.86 -5.39 -9.14
N ILE A 135 0.67 -5.42 -8.52
CA ILE A 135 -0.30 -6.51 -8.66
C ILE A 135 -1.39 -6.12 -9.67
N HIS A 136 -1.20 -6.53 -10.91
CA HIS A 136 -2.13 -6.25 -12.03
C HIS A 136 -3.15 -7.37 -12.29
N LYS A 137 -3.30 -8.31 -11.36
CA LYS A 137 -4.11 -9.53 -11.60
C LYS A 137 -5.50 -9.49 -10.99
N ILE A 138 -5.87 -8.43 -10.28
CA ILE A 138 -7.15 -8.35 -9.56
C ILE A 138 -7.98 -7.26 -10.21
N GLU A 139 -8.98 -7.66 -10.98
CA GLU A 139 -9.95 -6.79 -11.63
C GLU A 139 -11.16 -6.57 -10.72
N GLY A 140 -11.84 -5.43 -10.89
CA GLY A 140 -13.06 -5.07 -10.16
C GLY A 140 -12.87 -3.86 -9.25
N LYS A 141 -13.90 -3.58 -8.45
CA LYS A 141 -13.90 -2.48 -7.48
C LYS A 141 -13.82 -3.01 -6.05
N GLY A 142 -13.16 -2.26 -5.18
CA GLY A 142 -13.03 -2.65 -3.80
C GLY A 142 -12.58 -1.55 -2.86
N ASN A 143 -12.51 -1.93 -1.59
CA ASN A 143 -11.98 -1.12 -0.51
C ASN A 143 -10.66 -1.75 -0.04
N LEU A 144 -9.68 -0.91 0.27
CA LEU A 144 -8.39 -1.32 0.82
C LEU A 144 -8.11 -0.47 2.07
N SER A 145 -7.71 -1.10 3.17
CA SER A 145 -7.16 -0.40 4.33
C SER A 145 -5.76 -0.90 4.62
N LEU A 146 -4.86 0.02 4.96
CA LEU A 146 -3.49 -0.27 5.34
C LEU A 146 -3.17 0.52 6.61
N SER A 147 -2.65 -0.15 7.63
CA SER A 147 -2.14 0.48 8.84
C SER A 147 -0.77 -0.11 9.12
N ILE A 148 0.28 0.70 9.02
CA ILE A 148 1.66 0.26 9.20
C ILE A 148 2.41 1.20 10.13
N GLU A 149 3.31 0.64 10.90
CA GLU A 149 4.30 1.36 11.70
C GLU A 149 5.67 0.72 11.57
N ALA A 150 6.72 1.53 11.61
CA ALA A 150 8.09 1.09 11.50
C ALA A 150 9.01 2.07 12.23
N ALA A 151 10.13 1.56 12.75
CA ALA A 151 11.17 2.38 13.35
C ALA A 151 12.57 1.96 12.87
N GLY A 152 13.43 2.91 12.55
CA GLY A 152 14.78 2.60 12.11
C GLY A 152 15.58 3.79 11.61
N ASP A 153 16.90 3.61 11.59
CA ASP A 153 17.88 4.60 11.13
C ASP A 153 18.05 4.65 9.62
N SER A 154 17.54 3.66 8.90
CA SER A 154 17.68 3.47 7.46
C SER A 154 16.39 2.89 6.88
N VAL A 155 16.23 2.97 5.56
CA VAL A 155 15.06 2.36 4.89
C VAL A 155 15.06 0.85 5.06
N LEU A 156 16.23 0.20 5.01
CA LEU A 156 16.35 -1.21 5.34
C LEU A 156 15.89 -1.51 6.79
N ALA A 157 16.31 -0.71 7.78
CA ALA A 157 15.87 -0.89 9.17
C ALA A 157 14.35 -0.75 9.31
N LEU A 158 13.76 0.28 8.67
CA LEU A 158 12.31 0.46 8.64
C LEU A 158 11.59 -0.76 8.05
N THR A 159 12.08 -1.32 6.94
CA THR A 159 11.45 -2.53 6.37
C THR A 159 11.53 -3.76 7.29
N ARG A 160 12.57 -3.87 8.13
CA ARG A 160 12.75 -4.99 9.06
C ARG A 160 11.92 -4.85 10.33
N THR A 161 11.59 -3.63 10.75
CA THR A 161 10.77 -3.38 11.95
C THR A 161 9.30 -3.17 11.62
N LEU A 162 8.97 -3.02 10.33
CA LEU A 162 7.62 -2.82 9.82
C LEU A 162 6.63 -3.82 10.42
N SER A 163 5.57 -3.30 11.02
CA SER A 163 4.47 -4.07 11.59
C SER A 163 3.15 -3.39 11.25
N GLY A 164 2.07 -4.17 11.11
CA GLY A 164 0.80 -3.59 10.68
C GLY A 164 -0.21 -4.60 10.13
N THR A 165 -1.27 -4.07 9.53
CA THR A 165 -2.33 -4.84 8.86
C THR A 165 -2.70 -4.24 7.52
N ALA A 166 -3.14 -5.09 6.61
CA ALA A 166 -3.72 -4.72 5.33
C ALA A 166 -4.98 -5.55 5.09
N ASP A 167 -6.08 -4.90 4.74
CA ASP A 167 -7.36 -5.55 4.45
C ASP A 167 -7.87 -5.11 3.09
N LEU A 168 -8.31 -6.08 2.29
CA LEU A 168 -8.87 -5.88 0.98
C LEU A 168 -10.27 -6.51 0.94
N VAL A 169 -11.26 -5.75 0.47
CA VAL A 169 -12.59 -6.25 0.15
C VAL A 169 -12.96 -5.83 -1.26
N ALA A 170 -12.96 -6.79 -2.17
CA ALA A 170 -13.33 -6.64 -3.57
C ALA A 170 -14.71 -7.24 -3.84
N ARG A 171 -15.42 -6.68 -4.82
CA ARG A 171 -16.74 -7.14 -5.25
C ARG A 171 -16.84 -7.17 -6.77
N GLN A 172 -17.58 -8.15 -7.29
CA GLN A 172 -17.93 -8.27 -8.71
C GLN A 172 -16.72 -8.09 -9.63
N GLY A 173 -15.71 -8.93 -9.42
CA GLY A 173 -14.41 -8.78 -10.05
C GLY A 173 -13.92 -10.09 -10.65
N ALA A 174 -12.63 -10.13 -10.96
CA ALA A 174 -12.00 -11.37 -11.36
C ALA A 174 -10.50 -11.39 -11.13
N ILE A 175 -9.94 -12.59 -11.01
CA ILE A 175 -8.50 -12.80 -11.00
C ILE A 175 -8.05 -13.14 -12.43
N ALA A 176 -7.22 -12.28 -13.02
CA ALA A 176 -6.60 -12.49 -14.33
C ALA A 176 -5.37 -13.40 -14.24
N GLY A 177 -5.10 -14.16 -15.31
CA GLY A 177 -3.95 -15.05 -15.43
C GLY A 177 -4.13 -16.42 -14.76
N PHE A 178 -5.33 -16.73 -14.28
CA PHE A 178 -5.66 -18.05 -13.74
C PHE A 178 -7.12 -18.39 -14.01
N ASN A 179 -7.39 -19.58 -14.56
CA ASN A 179 -8.74 -20.13 -14.70
C ASN A 179 -8.89 -21.35 -13.79
N VAL A 180 -9.33 -21.12 -12.56
CA VAL A 180 -9.49 -22.17 -11.54
C VAL A 180 -10.56 -23.19 -11.96
N GLU A 181 -11.66 -22.72 -12.54
CA GLU A 181 -12.79 -23.58 -12.92
C GLU A 181 -12.38 -24.61 -13.99
N GLN A 182 -11.64 -24.17 -15.01
CA GLN A 182 -11.11 -25.08 -16.04
C GLN A 182 -10.09 -26.06 -15.46
N LEU A 183 -9.25 -25.62 -14.50
CA LEU A 183 -8.29 -26.50 -13.84
C LEU A 183 -9.00 -27.60 -13.04
N LEU A 184 -9.98 -27.23 -12.21
CA LEU A 184 -10.71 -28.18 -11.35
C LEU A 184 -11.54 -29.16 -12.20
N LYS A 185 -12.26 -28.70 -13.23
CA LYS A 185 -12.98 -29.59 -14.18
C LYS A 185 -12.05 -30.58 -14.90
N ARG A 186 -10.82 -30.17 -15.23
CA ARG A 186 -9.84 -31.07 -15.88
C ARG A 186 -9.23 -32.08 -14.90
N LEU A 187 -8.99 -31.68 -13.66
CA LEU A 187 -8.50 -32.60 -12.62
C LEU A 187 -9.51 -33.72 -12.34
N GLU A 188 -10.81 -33.40 -12.37
CA GLU A 188 -11.88 -34.40 -12.26
C GLU A 188 -11.94 -35.35 -13.47
N GLN A 189 -11.63 -34.86 -14.67
CA GLN A 189 -11.80 -35.64 -15.91
C GLN A 189 -10.54 -36.40 -16.36
N ARG A 190 -9.32 -35.83 -16.20
CA ARG A 190 -8.05 -36.40 -16.69
C ARG A 190 -6.83 -35.94 -15.84
N PRO A 191 -6.51 -36.62 -14.72
CA PRO A 191 -5.44 -36.20 -13.81
C PRO A 191 -4.01 -36.26 -14.41
N LEU A 192 -3.78 -37.03 -15.49
CA LEU A 192 -2.45 -37.19 -16.12
C LEU A 192 -2.12 -36.13 -17.19
N SER A 193 -2.98 -35.14 -17.42
CA SER A 193 -2.80 -34.11 -18.47
C SER A 193 -2.83 -32.69 -17.90
N ILE A 194 -1.97 -32.39 -16.94
CA ILE A 194 -1.75 -31.04 -16.38
C ILE A 194 -0.83 -30.19 -17.29
N ALA A 195 -0.59 -30.60 -18.53
CA ALA A 195 0.09 -29.80 -19.53
C ALA A 195 -0.95 -28.99 -20.32
N GLY A 196 -1.44 -27.90 -19.73
CA GLY A 196 -2.39 -26.99 -20.37
C GLY A 196 -2.16 -25.55 -19.92
N ASP A 197 -2.49 -24.59 -20.77
CA ASP A 197 -2.26 -23.14 -20.61
C ASP A 197 -3.15 -22.50 -19.51
N PHE A 198 -3.24 -23.08 -18.30
CA PHE A 198 -4.04 -22.56 -17.16
C PHE A 198 -3.57 -21.18 -16.67
N ARG A 199 -2.40 -20.74 -17.14
CA ARG A 199 -1.83 -19.40 -16.96
C ARG A 199 -2.50 -18.34 -17.85
N ARG A 200 -3.39 -18.75 -18.76
CA ARG A 200 -4.21 -17.87 -19.60
C ARG A 200 -5.67 -18.07 -19.23
N GLY A 201 -6.32 -16.99 -18.79
CA GLY A 201 -7.73 -17.02 -18.40
C GLY A 201 -8.04 -16.08 -17.24
N ARG A 202 -9.31 -16.08 -16.84
CA ARG A 202 -9.85 -15.20 -15.81
C ARG A 202 -10.76 -16.04 -14.90
N THR A 203 -10.64 -15.87 -13.58
CA THR A 203 -11.51 -16.50 -12.58
C THR A 203 -12.42 -15.43 -12.00
N PRO A 204 -13.72 -15.40 -12.37
CA PRO A 204 -14.65 -14.42 -11.83
C PRO A 204 -14.92 -14.68 -10.34
N PHE A 205 -15.21 -13.60 -9.61
CA PHE A 205 -15.65 -13.67 -8.22
C PHE A 205 -16.74 -12.65 -7.93
N ASP A 206 -17.66 -13.01 -7.05
CA ASP A 206 -18.68 -12.12 -6.50
C ASP A 206 -18.09 -11.28 -5.36
N ARG A 207 -17.27 -11.93 -4.51
CA ARG A 207 -16.59 -11.29 -3.39
C ARG A 207 -15.19 -11.88 -3.20
N LEU A 208 -14.23 -11.01 -2.95
CA LEU A 208 -12.89 -11.40 -2.52
C LEU A 208 -12.52 -10.61 -1.27
N THR A 209 -12.12 -11.31 -0.22
CA THR A 209 -11.62 -10.72 1.02
C THR A 209 -10.21 -11.22 1.27
N ALA A 210 -9.29 -10.34 1.63
CA ALA A 210 -7.95 -10.72 2.03
C ALA A 210 -7.50 -9.88 3.21
N THR A 211 -7.02 -10.54 4.26
CA THR A 211 -6.42 -9.90 5.43
C THR A 211 -4.98 -10.37 5.56
N ALA A 212 -4.08 -9.42 5.64
CA ALA A 212 -2.65 -9.64 5.81
C ALA A 212 -2.17 -8.93 7.07
N LYS A 213 -1.33 -9.63 7.84
CA LYS A 213 -0.66 -9.12 9.03
C LYS A 213 0.83 -9.04 8.78
N ILE A 214 1.43 -7.89 9.06
CA ILE A 214 2.86 -7.66 8.94
C ILE A 214 3.45 -7.66 10.34
N THR A 215 4.48 -8.47 10.55
CA THR A 215 5.23 -8.54 11.79
C THR A 215 6.71 -8.54 11.47
N GLN A 216 7.44 -7.50 11.89
CA GLN A 216 8.89 -7.39 11.71
C GLN A 216 9.34 -7.63 10.26
N GLY A 217 8.67 -6.94 9.33
CA GLY A 217 8.96 -7.04 7.90
C GLY A 217 8.47 -8.32 7.21
N THR A 218 7.87 -9.26 7.93
CA THR A 218 7.23 -10.44 7.32
C THR A 218 5.72 -10.21 7.23
N ALA A 219 5.19 -10.12 6.00
CA ALA A 219 3.76 -10.08 5.76
C ALA A 219 3.21 -11.49 5.63
N ARG A 220 2.19 -11.83 6.42
CA ARG A 220 1.47 -13.09 6.37
C ARG A 220 0.02 -12.83 5.98
N VAL A 221 -0.44 -13.49 4.92
CA VAL A 221 -1.87 -13.52 4.57
C VAL A 221 -2.53 -14.51 5.52
N GLU A 222 -3.34 -14.00 6.45
CA GLU A 222 -4.04 -14.81 7.45
C GLU A 222 -5.19 -15.58 6.81
N GLU A 223 -6.01 -14.86 6.04
CA GLU A 223 -7.10 -15.43 5.27
C GLU A 223 -7.26 -14.63 3.98
N MET A 224 -7.24 -15.32 2.84
CA MET A 224 -7.74 -14.80 1.58
C MET A 224 -8.84 -15.72 1.10
N ARG A 225 -10.05 -15.19 1.00
CA ARG A 225 -11.24 -15.91 0.59
C ARG A 225 -11.79 -15.30 -0.68
N LEU A 226 -11.96 -16.12 -1.70
CA LEU A 226 -12.65 -15.76 -2.92
C LEU A 226 -13.91 -16.61 -3.02
N GLU A 227 -15.04 -15.94 -3.23
CA GLU A 227 -16.34 -16.53 -3.45
C GLU A 227 -16.85 -16.10 -4.83
N GLY A 228 -17.13 -17.08 -5.68
CA GLY A 228 -17.83 -16.90 -6.94
C GLY A 228 -18.88 -18.00 -7.13
N GLY A 229 -19.70 -17.89 -8.16
CA GLY A 229 -20.88 -18.74 -8.36
C GLY A 229 -20.67 -20.25 -8.17
N ALA A 230 -19.53 -20.81 -8.60
CA ALA A 230 -19.22 -22.25 -8.42
C ALA A 230 -17.92 -22.52 -7.65
N LEU A 231 -17.28 -21.48 -7.10
CA LEU A 231 -15.91 -21.58 -6.59
C LEU A 231 -15.76 -20.92 -5.22
N ARG A 232 -15.16 -21.66 -4.29
CA ARG A 232 -14.61 -21.11 -3.05
C ARG A 232 -13.14 -21.44 -2.92
N LEU A 233 -12.32 -20.40 -2.86
CA LEU A 233 -10.88 -20.50 -2.77
C LEU A 233 -10.43 -19.90 -1.45
N VAL A 234 -9.60 -20.62 -0.69
CA VAL A 234 -8.96 -20.13 0.53
C VAL A 234 -7.45 -20.19 0.35
N LEU A 235 -6.80 -19.03 0.32
CA LEU A 235 -5.36 -18.91 0.16
C LEU A 235 -4.73 -18.38 1.44
N GLY A 236 -3.53 -18.87 1.74
CA GLY A 236 -2.64 -18.31 2.76
C GLY A 236 -1.24 -18.08 2.16
N GLY A 237 -0.36 -17.50 2.94
CA GLY A 237 1.02 -17.31 2.49
C GLY A 237 1.79 -16.34 3.37
N SER A 238 3.08 -16.25 3.12
CA SER A 238 3.94 -15.27 3.79
C SER A 238 5.03 -14.76 2.84
N THR A 239 5.30 -13.47 2.92
CA THR A 239 6.34 -12.81 2.14
C THR A 239 7.23 -11.98 3.05
N SER A 240 8.52 -11.96 2.76
CA SER A 240 9.48 -11.12 3.46
C SER A 240 9.68 -9.82 2.68
N ILE A 241 9.32 -8.69 3.29
CA ILE A 241 9.45 -7.35 2.71
C ILE A 241 10.94 -6.93 2.59
N PRO A 242 11.80 -7.18 3.61
CA PRO A 242 13.23 -6.89 3.49
C PRO A 242 13.91 -7.72 2.40
N ALA A 243 13.58 -9.01 2.30
CA ALA A 243 14.19 -9.91 1.32
C ALA A 243 13.53 -9.80 -0.08
N ARG A 244 12.36 -9.15 -0.18
CA ARG A 244 11.52 -9.10 -1.39
C ARG A 244 11.17 -10.49 -1.94
N ASP A 245 11.08 -11.48 -1.06
CA ASP A 245 10.78 -12.89 -1.37
C ASP A 245 9.29 -13.20 -1.15
N LEU A 246 8.67 -13.89 -2.10
CA LEU A 246 7.24 -14.24 -2.08
C LEU A 246 7.05 -15.77 -1.98
N ASP A 247 6.55 -16.26 -0.84
CA ASP A 247 6.13 -17.66 -0.66
C ASP A 247 4.60 -17.74 -0.42
N LEU A 248 3.85 -18.30 -1.36
CA LEU A 248 2.39 -18.39 -1.30
C LEU A 248 1.94 -19.87 -1.31
N ARG A 249 1.01 -20.23 -0.42
CA ARG A 249 0.45 -21.60 -0.33
C ARG A 249 -1.05 -21.55 -0.08
N GLY A 250 -1.86 -22.21 -0.89
CA GLY A 250 -3.32 -22.17 -0.72
C GLY A 250 -4.04 -23.47 -1.09
N THR A 251 -5.31 -23.53 -0.72
CA THR A 251 -6.20 -24.68 -0.95
C THR A 251 -7.44 -24.23 -1.72
N ALA A 252 -7.75 -24.94 -2.80
CA ALA A 252 -8.91 -24.64 -3.66
C ALA A 252 -9.97 -25.73 -3.53
N SER A 253 -11.24 -25.35 -3.45
CA SER A 253 -12.38 -26.28 -3.44
C SER A 253 -13.49 -25.81 -4.37
N LEU A 254 -14.08 -26.72 -5.14
CA LEU A 254 -15.34 -26.46 -5.82
C LEU A 254 -16.48 -26.55 -4.81
N ILE A 255 -17.44 -25.63 -4.90
CA ILE A 255 -18.72 -25.83 -4.24
C ILE A 255 -19.60 -26.50 -5.29
N SER A 256 -19.89 -27.78 -5.10
CA SER A 256 -20.93 -28.45 -5.89
C SER A 256 -22.24 -27.75 -5.61
N ALA A 257 -22.85 -27.14 -6.64
CA ALA A 257 -24.24 -26.72 -6.54
C ALA A 257 -25.06 -27.97 -6.20
N SER A 258 -25.66 -28.01 -5.01
CA SER A 258 -26.67 -29.00 -4.68
C SER A 258 -27.80 -28.80 -5.68
N ALA A 259 -27.97 -29.78 -6.58
CA ALA A 259 -29.14 -29.88 -7.42
C ALA A 259 -30.38 -29.85 -6.52
N GLY A 260 -31.20 -28.82 -6.67
CA GLY A 260 -32.60 -28.80 -6.23
C GLY A 260 -33.47 -29.02 -7.45
#